data_AF-A0A258K6U3-F1
#
_entry.id   AF-A0A258K6U3-F1
#
_cell.length_a   1.000
_cell.length_b   1.000
_cell.length_c   1.000
_cell.angle_alpha   90.00
_cell.angle_beta   90.00
_cell.angle_gamma   90.00
#
_symmetry.space_group_name_H-M   'P 1'
#
loop_
_entity.id
_entity.type
_entity.pdbx_description
1 polymer ?
#
loop_
_entity_poly.entity_id
_entity_poly.type
_entity_poly.pdbx_seq_one_letter_code
_entity_poly.pdbx_strand_id
1 'polypeptide(L)'
;MDAFTTISPVEQIIGRDAITAMKAREGFDRAMRVASAAGVRSYDGSWLRNRLLNDRGRYLASILILDIHFNETGGAGVTTARVRRDLVACNICSAGRATAFIAGLRFGRFMEPVPARNLKEKHFGPTRLFLDAHLMRWHNL
;
A
#
# COMPACT_ATOMS: atom_id res chain seq x y z
N MET A 1 -1.29 16.81 24.63
CA MET A 1 -2.02 16.42 23.40
C MET A 1 -1.02 16.61 22.28
N ASP A 2 -0.10 15.66 22.12
CA ASP A 2 1.05 15.79 21.22
C ASP A 2 0.90 14.75 20.11
N ALA A 3 0.44 15.24 18.96
CA ALA A 3 0.07 14.44 17.81
C ALA A 3 1.26 14.36 16.84
N PHE A 4 1.77 13.13 16.66
CA PHE A 4 2.55 12.65 15.51
C PHE A 4 3.84 13.41 15.14
N THR A 5 4.96 13.02 15.76
CA THR A 5 6.30 13.20 15.17
C THR A 5 7.01 11.85 15.05
N THR A 6 6.30 10.86 14.51
CA THR A 6 6.95 9.61 14.12
C THR A 6 7.67 9.89 12.81
N ILE A 7 9.00 10.07 12.88
CA ILE A 7 9.86 10.12 11.70
C ILE A 7 9.56 8.89 10.86
N SER A 8 9.23 9.08 9.57
CA SER A 8 8.95 7.95 8.68
C SER A 8 10.14 6.98 8.69
N PRO A 9 9.93 5.66 8.69
CA PRO A 9 11.03 4.69 8.63
C PRO A 9 12.00 4.96 7.46
N VAL A 10 11.49 5.53 6.36
CA VAL A 10 12.32 5.98 5.23
C VAL A 10 13.20 7.19 5.60
N GLU A 11 12.66 8.15 6.34
CA GLU A 11 13.42 9.30 6.85
C GLU A 11 14.46 8.89 7.89
N GLN A 12 14.20 7.83 8.68
CA GLN A 12 15.19 7.26 9.60
C GLN A 12 16.35 6.57 8.88
N ILE A 13 16.08 5.89 7.77
CA ILE A 13 17.09 5.13 7.02
C ILE A 13 17.91 6.04 6.09
N ILE A 14 17.24 6.94 5.36
CA ILE A 14 17.86 7.74 4.31
C ILE A 14 18.29 9.12 4.84
N GLY A 15 17.62 9.64 5.87
CA GLY A 15 17.83 10.99 6.38
C GLY A 15 17.01 12.04 5.60
N ARG A 16 16.35 12.95 6.33
CA ARG A 16 15.50 14.00 5.74
C ARG A 16 16.25 14.91 4.77
N ASP A 17 17.51 15.22 5.06
CA ASP A 17 18.33 16.08 4.21
C ASP A 17 18.69 15.40 2.89
N ALA A 18 19.00 14.11 2.91
CA ALA A 18 19.26 13.33 1.71
C ALA A 18 17.99 13.19 0.85
N ILE A 19 16.83 13.00 1.48
CA ILE A 19 15.54 13.01 0.77
C ILE A 19 15.29 14.37 0.10
N THR A 20 15.58 15.47 0.79
CA THR A 20 15.42 16.83 0.26
C THR A 20 16.37 17.10 -0.90
N ALA A 21 17.64 16.73 -0.75
CA ALA A 21 18.65 16.86 -1.80
C ALA A 21 18.31 16.00 -3.04
N MET A 22 17.78 14.80 -2.85
CA MET A 22 17.32 13.93 -3.94
C MET A 22 16.14 14.57 -4.69
N LYS A 23 15.13 15.08 -3.97
CA LYS A 23 13.96 15.75 -4.56
C LYS A 23 14.34 17.00 -5.36
N ALA A 24 15.41 17.68 -4.98
CA ALA A 24 15.90 18.88 -5.65
C ALA A 24 16.71 18.60 -6.94
N ARG A 25 17.01 17.33 -7.27
CA ARG A 25 17.76 17.00 -8.49
C ARG A 25 16.92 17.26 -9.74
N GLU A 26 17.56 17.83 -10.76
CA GLU A 26 16.92 18.02 -12.07
C GLU A 26 16.43 16.67 -12.62
N GLY A 27 15.20 16.66 -13.14
CA GLY A 27 14.59 15.46 -13.70
C GLY A 27 13.98 14.50 -12.67
N PHE A 28 14.06 14.77 -11.36
CA PHE A 28 13.44 13.93 -10.33
C PHE A 28 11.94 13.70 -10.57
N ASP A 29 11.18 14.76 -10.85
CA ASP A 29 9.74 14.65 -11.14
C ASP A 29 9.45 13.78 -12.35
N ARG A 30 10.27 13.89 -13.40
CA ARG A 30 10.14 13.07 -14.61
C ARG A 30 10.45 11.61 -14.30
N ALA A 31 11.53 11.35 -13.56
CA ALA A 31 11.90 10.00 -13.13
C ALA A 31 10.79 9.37 -12.28
N MET A 32 10.24 10.12 -11.31
CA MET A 32 9.14 9.67 -10.46
C MET A 32 7.87 9.39 -11.27
N ARG A 33 7.54 10.21 -12.27
CA ARG A 33 6.40 9.96 -13.18
C ARG A 33 6.63 8.69 -14.00
N VAL A 34 7.83 8.48 -14.55
CA VAL A 34 8.17 7.29 -15.33
C VAL A 34 8.09 6.03 -14.47
N ALA A 35 8.71 6.05 -13.29
CA ALA A 35 8.68 4.96 -12.33
C ALA A 35 7.24 4.66 -11.88
N SER A 36 6.45 5.68 -11.56
CA SER A 36 5.04 5.51 -11.18
C SER A 36 4.21 4.92 -12.32
N ALA A 37 4.41 5.40 -13.56
CA ALA A 37 3.69 4.89 -14.73
C ALA A 37 4.07 3.44 -15.03
N ALA A 38 5.35 3.08 -14.91
CA ALA A 38 5.82 1.71 -15.05
C ALA A 38 5.22 0.81 -13.96
N GLY A 39 5.16 1.28 -12.71
CA GLY A 39 4.53 0.57 -11.61
C GLY A 39 3.03 0.35 -11.81
N VAL A 40 2.32 1.34 -12.37
CA VAL A 40 0.89 1.20 -12.73
C VAL A 40 0.69 0.19 -13.85
N ARG A 41 1.52 0.20 -14.90
CA ARG A 41 1.46 -0.79 -15.99
C ARG A 41 1.64 -2.22 -15.50
N SER A 42 2.37 -2.44 -14.41
CA SER A 42 2.50 -3.76 -13.79
C SER A 42 1.20 -4.27 -13.13
N TYR A 43 0.19 -3.42 -12.98
CA TYR A 43 -1.16 -3.84 -12.57
C TYR A 43 -2.06 -4.12 -13.76
N ASP A 44 -1.66 -3.83 -15.00
CA ASP A 44 -2.51 -4.00 -16.18
C ASP A 44 -2.91 -5.47 -16.39
N GLY A 45 -4.13 -5.70 -16.87
CA GLY A 45 -4.65 -7.03 -17.20
C GLY A 45 -5.85 -7.50 -16.36
N SER A 46 -6.96 -7.74 -17.09
CA SER A 46 -8.30 -8.21 -16.67
C SER A 46 -9.34 -7.12 -16.43
N TRP A 47 -10.28 -7.01 -17.38
CA TRP A 47 -11.49 -6.17 -17.31
C TRP A 47 -12.28 -6.36 -15.99
N LEU A 48 -12.29 -7.59 -15.46
CA LEU A 48 -12.95 -7.95 -14.21
C LEU A 48 -12.24 -7.34 -12.97
N ARG A 49 -10.90 -7.26 -12.99
CA ARG A 49 -10.11 -6.63 -11.93
C ARG A 49 -10.22 -5.10 -11.97
N ASN A 50 -10.37 -4.50 -13.16
CA ASN A 50 -10.63 -3.05 -13.30
C ASN A 50 -12.00 -2.62 -12.79
N ARG A 51 -12.99 -3.53 -12.78
CA ARG A 51 -14.30 -3.29 -12.16
C ARG A 51 -14.18 -3.11 -10.64
N LEU A 52 -13.23 -3.82 -10.00
CA LEU A 52 -12.95 -3.72 -8.56
C LEU A 52 -12.20 -2.43 -8.22
N LEU A 53 -11.05 -2.18 -8.84
CA LEU A 53 -10.21 -1.00 -8.63
C LEU A 53 -9.37 -0.81 -9.90
N ASN A 54 -9.21 0.43 -10.39
CA ASN A 54 -8.30 0.67 -11.52
C ASN A 54 -6.84 0.39 -11.10
N ASP A 55 -5.95 0.22 -12.08
CA ASP A 55 -4.55 -0.16 -11.86
C ASP A 55 -3.83 0.75 -10.86
N ARG A 56 -4.03 2.07 -10.99
CA ARG A 56 -3.50 3.07 -10.07
C ARG A 56 -4.01 2.88 -8.65
N GLY A 57 -5.29 2.61 -8.48
CA GLY A 57 -5.88 2.39 -7.17
C GLY A 57 -5.43 1.06 -6.55
N ARG A 58 -5.23 0.00 -7.34
CA ARG A 58 -4.64 -1.26 -6.84
C ARG A 58 -3.21 -1.04 -6.33
N TYR A 59 -2.41 -0.27 -7.06
CA TYR A 59 -1.06 0.09 -6.64
C TYR A 59 -1.04 0.86 -5.32
N LEU A 60 -1.80 1.96 -5.24
CA LEU A 60 -1.86 2.79 -4.04
C LEU A 60 -2.42 2.02 -2.84
N ALA A 61 -3.43 1.18 -3.06
CA ALA A 61 -3.99 0.36 -2.00
C ALA A 61 -2.99 -0.68 -1.47
N SER A 62 -2.19 -1.29 -2.35
CA SER A 62 -1.14 -2.21 -1.94
C SER A 62 -0.05 -1.52 -1.12
N ILE A 63 0.39 -0.32 -1.51
CA ILE A 63 1.36 0.46 -0.74
C ILE A 63 0.80 0.83 0.62
N LEU A 64 -0.45 1.32 0.67
CA LEU A 64 -1.11 1.69 1.92
C LEU A 64 -1.19 0.51 2.90
N ILE A 65 -1.53 -0.69 2.42
CA ILE A 65 -1.58 -1.90 3.26
C ILE A 65 -0.19 -2.23 3.83
N LEU A 66 0.87 -2.12 3.01
CA LEU A 66 2.25 -2.38 3.44
C LEU A 66 2.72 -1.34 4.46
N ASP A 67 2.41 -0.06 4.22
CA ASP A 67 2.77 1.05 5.10
C ASP A 67 2.11 0.89 6.48
N ILE A 68 0.80 0.65 6.53
CA ILE A 68 0.11 0.40 7.80
C ILE A 68 0.69 -0.85 8.48
N HIS A 69 0.91 -1.94 7.76
CA HIS A 69 1.40 -3.18 8.36
C HIS A 69 2.81 -3.05 8.93
N PHE A 70 3.76 -2.49 8.18
CA PHE A 70 5.16 -2.46 8.60
C PHE A 70 5.54 -1.22 9.39
N ASN A 71 5.01 -0.05 9.03
CA ASN A 71 5.43 1.22 9.61
C ASN A 71 4.51 1.65 10.77
N GLU A 72 3.19 1.53 10.63
CA GLU A 72 2.28 1.96 11.69
C GLU A 72 2.11 0.90 12.79
N THR A 73 1.95 -0.37 12.42
CA THR A 73 1.59 -1.44 13.37
C THR A 73 2.75 -2.37 13.73
N GLY A 74 3.93 -2.19 13.14
CA GLY A 74 5.11 -3.00 13.44
C GLY A 74 4.91 -4.49 13.19
N GLY A 75 4.11 -4.85 12.18
CA GLY A 75 3.79 -6.22 11.79
C GLY A 75 2.50 -6.78 12.40
N ALA A 76 1.74 -6.02 13.20
CA ALA A 76 0.53 -6.53 13.84
C ALA A 76 -0.66 -6.72 12.87
N GLY A 77 -0.50 -6.36 11.59
CA GLY A 77 -1.55 -6.49 10.58
C GLY A 77 -2.40 -5.23 10.44
N VAL A 78 -3.44 -5.34 9.62
CA VAL A 78 -4.40 -4.28 9.30
C VAL A 78 -5.83 -4.81 9.45
N THR A 79 -6.75 -3.95 9.88
CA THR A 79 -8.18 -4.29 9.85
C THR A 79 -8.79 -3.90 8.51
N THR A 80 -9.80 -4.65 8.08
CA THR A 80 -10.53 -4.33 6.84
C THR A 80 -11.22 -2.96 6.92
N ALA A 81 -11.69 -2.58 8.12
CA ALA A 81 -12.29 -1.28 8.39
C ALA A 81 -11.26 -0.13 8.25
N ARG A 82 -10.04 -0.30 8.78
CA ARG A 82 -8.93 0.65 8.65
C ARG A 82 -8.61 0.89 7.18
N VAL A 83 -8.29 -0.18 6.45
CA VAL A 83 -7.94 -0.09 5.02
C VAL A 83 -9.06 0.54 4.22
N ARG A 84 -10.32 0.13 4.43
CA ARG A 84 -11.47 0.71 3.72
C ARG A 84 -11.59 2.21 3.97
N ARG A 85 -11.50 2.65 5.23
CA ARG A 85 -11.63 4.08 5.58
C ARG A 85 -10.54 4.89 4.90
N ASP A 86 -9.31 4.43 4.96
CA ASP A 86 -8.15 5.19 4.47
C ASP A 86 -8.13 5.25 2.93
N LEU A 87 -8.54 4.18 2.24
CA LEU A 87 -8.74 4.20 0.78
C LEU A 87 -9.78 5.23 0.33
N VAL A 88 -10.87 5.38 1.09
CA VAL A 88 -11.92 6.37 0.81
C VAL A 88 -11.41 7.79 1.13
N ALA A 89 -10.77 7.96 2.29
CA ALA A 89 -10.24 9.26 2.71
C ALA A 89 -9.18 9.81 1.75
N CYS A 90 -8.36 8.93 1.16
CA CYS A 90 -7.36 9.29 0.15
C CYS A 90 -7.94 9.45 -1.27
N ASN A 91 -9.28 9.42 -1.44
CA ASN A 91 -9.95 9.48 -2.74
C ASN A 91 -9.46 8.42 -3.75
N ILE A 92 -9.03 7.24 -3.26
CA ILE A 92 -8.54 6.16 -4.12
C ILE A 92 -9.72 5.42 -4.76
N CYS A 93 -10.75 5.10 -3.96
CA CYS A 93 -12.00 4.51 -4.46
C CYS A 93 -13.17 4.68 -3.49
N SER A 94 -14.37 4.39 -3.99
CA SER A 94 -15.59 4.32 -3.17
C SER A 94 -15.51 3.22 -2.10
N ALA A 95 -16.28 3.35 -1.02
CA ALA A 95 -16.37 2.35 0.04
C ALA A 95 -16.74 0.93 -0.45
N GLY A 96 -17.64 0.81 -1.44
CA GLY A 96 -18.03 -0.48 -2.01
C GLY A 96 -16.87 -1.17 -2.75
N ARG A 97 -16.17 -0.41 -3.59
CA ARG A 97 -14.96 -0.87 -4.30
C ARG A 97 -13.82 -1.25 -3.34
N ALA A 98 -13.59 -0.46 -2.29
CA ALA A 98 -12.63 -0.79 -1.25
C ALA A 98 -12.96 -2.13 -0.58
N THR A 99 -14.23 -2.33 -0.23
CA THR A 99 -14.70 -3.58 0.40
C THR A 99 -14.49 -4.78 -0.51
N ALA A 100 -14.87 -4.65 -1.79
CA ALA A 100 -14.73 -5.71 -2.77
C ALA A 100 -13.27 -6.04 -3.07
N PHE A 101 -12.39 -5.04 -3.13
CA PHE A 101 -10.95 -5.23 -3.30
C PHE A 101 -10.31 -5.95 -2.12
N ILE A 102 -10.60 -5.54 -0.88
CA ILE A 102 -10.11 -6.21 0.32
C ILE A 102 -10.59 -7.67 0.37
N ALA A 103 -11.85 -7.92 0.00
CA ALA A 103 -12.37 -9.27 -0.11
C ALA A 103 -11.62 -10.09 -1.18
N GLY A 104 -11.34 -9.49 -2.34
CA GLY A 104 -10.55 -10.11 -3.40
C GLY A 104 -9.12 -10.47 -2.97
N LEU A 105 -8.44 -9.59 -2.22
CA LEU A 105 -7.12 -9.88 -1.64
C LEU A 105 -7.16 -11.08 -0.68
N ARG A 106 -8.19 -11.16 0.17
CA ARG A 106 -8.38 -12.29 1.09
C ARG A 106 -8.68 -13.59 0.34
N PHE A 107 -9.58 -13.53 -0.63
CA PHE A 107 -9.92 -14.67 -1.47
C PHE A 107 -8.70 -15.19 -2.24
N GLY A 108 -7.89 -14.29 -2.79
CA GLY A 108 -6.66 -14.61 -3.49
C GLY A 108 -5.46 -14.96 -2.60
N ARG A 109 -5.65 -15.11 -1.27
CA ARG A 109 -4.59 -15.41 -0.28
C ARG A 109 -3.41 -14.42 -0.31
N PHE A 110 -3.69 -13.19 -0.71
CA PHE A 110 -2.75 -12.08 -0.60
C PHE A 110 -2.69 -11.52 0.83
N MET A 111 -3.73 -11.76 1.62
CA MET A 111 -3.76 -11.40 3.03
C MET A 111 -4.29 -12.56 3.86
N GLU A 112 -3.66 -12.80 5.00
CA GLU A 112 -4.00 -13.86 5.93
C GLU A 112 -4.19 -13.32 7.35
N PRO A 113 -4.99 -13.99 8.19
CA PRO A 113 -5.16 -13.59 9.58
C PRO A 113 -3.81 -13.54 10.31
N VAL A 114 -3.58 -12.46 11.05
CA VAL A 114 -2.44 -12.34 11.98
C VAL A 114 -2.98 -12.58 13.39
N PRO A 115 -2.22 -13.26 14.28
CA PRO A 115 -2.62 -13.44 15.67
C PRO A 115 -3.00 -12.09 16.30
N ALA A 116 -4.28 -11.92 16.62
CA ALA A 116 -4.79 -10.65 17.09
C ALA A 116 -4.50 -10.50 18.59
N ARG A 117 -3.98 -9.33 18.99
CA ARG A 117 -3.91 -8.95 20.42
C ARG A 117 -5.31 -8.79 21.04
N ASN A 118 -6.32 -8.48 20.23
CA ASN A 118 -7.71 -8.34 20.63
C ASN A 118 -8.60 -9.24 19.76
N LEU A 119 -9.26 -10.22 20.37
CA LEU A 119 -10.12 -11.20 19.67
C LEU A 119 -11.34 -10.58 18.98
N LYS A 120 -11.72 -9.35 19.36
CA LYS A 120 -12.84 -8.61 18.75
C LYS A 120 -12.49 -8.03 17.38
N GLU A 121 -11.21 -7.88 17.06
CA GLU A 121 -10.75 -7.30 15.79
C GLU A 121 -9.86 -8.26 15.03
N LYS A 122 -10.35 -8.74 13.88
CA LYS A 122 -9.56 -9.56 12.97
C LYS A 122 -8.58 -8.69 12.20
N HIS A 123 -7.31 -8.90 12.49
CA HIS A 123 -6.20 -8.32 11.76
C HIS A 123 -5.74 -9.25 10.65
N PHE A 124 -5.32 -8.67 9.54
CA PHE A 124 -4.77 -9.39 8.39
C PHE A 124 -3.39 -8.84 8.04
N GLY A 125 -2.46 -9.72 7.71
CA GLY A 125 -1.11 -9.38 7.28
C GLY A 125 -0.90 -9.73 5.82
N PRO A 126 0.00 -9.04 5.11
CA PRO A 126 0.40 -9.41 3.75
C PRO A 126 1.08 -10.79 3.78
N THR A 127 0.69 -11.67 2.86
CA THR A 127 1.36 -12.97 2.70
C THR A 127 2.64 -12.83 1.90
N ARG A 128 3.46 -13.88 1.88
CA ARG A 128 4.63 -13.93 1.01
C ARG A 128 4.27 -13.74 -0.47
N LEU A 129 3.14 -14.30 -0.91
CA LEU A 129 2.60 -14.10 -2.26
C LEU A 129 2.35 -12.61 -2.56
N PHE A 130 1.83 -11.85 -1.61
CA PHE A 130 1.61 -10.42 -1.78
C PHE A 130 2.91 -9.62 -1.83
N LEU A 131 3.87 -9.97 -0.98
CA LEU A 131 5.19 -9.36 -0.97
C LEU A 131 5.93 -9.65 -2.27
N ASP A 132 6.00 -10.90 -2.70
CA ASP A 132 6.66 -11.30 -3.95
C ASP A 132 5.98 -10.65 -5.16
N ALA A 133 4.64 -10.62 -5.19
CA ALA A 133 3.91 -9.91 -6.23
C ALA A 133 4.22 -8.41 -6.23
N HIS A 134 4.52 -7.81 -5.08
CA HIS A 134 4.92 -6.40 -5.01
C HIS A 134 6.40 -6.20 -5.38
N LEU A 135 7.30 -7.08 -4.93
CA LEU A 135 8.75 -7.03 -5.21
C LEU A 135 9.07 -7.29 -6.68
N MET A 136 8.45 -8.28 -7.31
CA MET A 136 8.58 -8.53 -8.74
C MET A 136 8.23 -7.30 -9.59
N ARG A 137 7.36 -6.42 -9.07
CA ARG A 137 7.01 -5.17 -9.78
C ARG A 137 8.14 -4.14 -9.71
N TRP A 138 8.84 -4.03 -8.57
CA TRP A 138 9.97 -3.12 -8.40
C TRP A 138 11.21 -3.56 -9.20
N HIS A 139 11.40 -4.87 -9.38
CA HIS A 139 12.48 -5.39 -10.24
C HIS A 139 12.31 -5.08 -11.73
N ASN A 140 11.10 -4.75 -12.18
CA ASN A 140 10.77 -4.45 -13.56
C ASN A 140 10.61 -2.94 -13.85
N LEU A 141 11.00 -2.07 -12.90
CA LEU A 141 11.11 -0.62 -13.06
C LEU A 141 12.49 -0.22 -13.54
#